data_AF-A0A7S0G905-F1
#
_entry.id   AF-A0A7S0G905-F1
#
_cell.length_a   1.000
_cell.length_b   1.000
_cell.length_c   1.000
_cell.angle_alpha   90.00
_cell.angle_beta   90.00
_cell.angle_gamma   90.00
#
_symmetry.space_group_name_H-M   'P 1'
#
loop_
_entity.id
_entity.type
_entity.pdbx_description
1 polymer ?
#
loop_
_entity_poly.entity_id
_entity_poly.type
_entity_poly.pdbx_seq_one_letter_code
_entity_poly.pdbx_strand_id
1 'polypeptide(L)'
;EGVNKFYHASFMWWYWDGSVQMTKTATGSGLITLGFASLVVISSSKSLVLTLVSTVTIFFILVASSATLVGLGWELGFLESICFSILIGISCDFVIHFCHAYKHFEGNVDSQLRARFAVVDMGPSIFAAAATTIAAASVMLFCTTPFFTKFGTVLLVTIIYAIIASFIVYIVLVDLFGPAEPTKMFDLCWKRIVRKKEDEEIVKNDSSLVASTRPSMIRRSSVKRTYGFD
;
A
#
# COMPACT_ATOMS: atom_id res chain seq x y z
N GLU A 1 38.29 -26.34 -4.25
CA GLU A 1 37.06 -25.52 -4.39
C GLU A 1 36.02 -26.08 -5.40
N GLY A 2 36.01 -27.40 -5.67
CA GLY A 2 35.17 -27.99 -6.74
C GLY A 2 33.90 -28.72 -6.30
N VAL A 3 33.70 -28.97 -5.00
CA VAL A 3 32.61 -29.86 -4.52
C VAL A 3 31.25 -29.15 -4.39
N ASN A 4 31.22 -27.81 -4.40
CA ASN A 4 29.99 -27.01 -4.27
C ASN A 4 29.40 -26.53 -5.62
N LYS A 5 29.81 -27.11 -6.75
CA LYS A 5 29.35 -26.74 -8.10
C LYS A 5 28.84 -27.93 -8.92
N PHE A 6 28.17 -28.89 -8.28
CA PHE A 6 27.45 -29.93 -9.03
C PHE A 6 26.10 -29.40 -9.51
N TYR A 7 25.88 -29.42 -10.81
CA TYR A 7 24.61 -29.06 -11.42
C TYR A 7 23.74 -30.32 -11.58
N HIS A 8 22.54 -30.28 -11.02
CA HIS A 8 21.55 -31.32 -11.25
C HIS A 8 20.80 -31.02 -12.56
N ALA A 9 20.98 -31.86 -13.58
CA ALA A 9 20.37 -31.70 -14.90
C ALA A 9 19.15 -32.61 -15.13
N SER A 10 18.66 -33.30 -14.09
CA SER A 10 17.51 -34.19 -14.23
C SER A 10 16.21 -33.39 -14.43
N PHE A 11 15.32 -33.89 -15.29
CA PHE A 11 14.02 -33.27 -15.56
C PHE A 11 13.19 -33.09 -14.27
N MET A 12 13.26 -34.08 -13.37
CA MET A 12 12.59 -34.01 -12.07
C MET A 12 13.12 -32.90 -11.17
N TRP A 13 14.43 -32.66 -11.20
CA TRP A 13 15.03 -31.57 -10.42
C TRP A 13 14.65 -30.21 -11.00
N TRP A 14 14.62 -30.08 -12.33
CA TRP A 14 14.15 -28.85 -12.98
C TRP A 14 12.69 -28.54 -12.68
N TYR A 15 11.81 -29.53 -12.71
CA TYR A 15 10.39 -29.36 -12.35
C TYR A 15 10.24 -28.98 -10.87
N TRP A 16 10.95 -29.66 -9.97
CA TRP A 16 10.93 -29.36 -8.54
C TRP A 16 11.47 -27.96 -8.23
N ASP A 17 12.59 -27.57 -8.82
CA ASP A 17 13.16 -26.22 -8.69
C ASP A 17 12.17 -25.18 -9.23
N GLY A 18 11.53 -25.44 -10.37
CA GLY A 18 10.46 -24.59 -10.92
C GLY A 18 9.33 -24.34 -9.92
N SER A 19 8.73 -25.40 -9.37
CA SER A 19 7.64 -25.28 -8.39
C SER A 19 8.06 -24.57 -7.09
N VAL A 20 9.27 -24.85 -6.60
CA VAL A 20 9.83 -24.20 -5.41
C VAL A 20 10.08 -22.71 -5.65
N GLN A 21 10.63 -22.36 -6.80
CA GLN A 21 10.91 -20.96 -7.16
C GLN A 21 9.62 -20.17 -7.39
N MET A 22 8.59 -20.81 -7.94
CA MET A 22 7.26 -20.21 -8.12
C MET A 22 6.61 -19.84 -6.78
N THR A 23 6.62 -20.74 -5.80
CA THR A 23 6.04 -20.46 -4.47
C THR A 23 6.82 -19.40 -3.69
N LYS A 24 8.16 -19.43 -3.75
CA LYS A 24 9.02 -18.39 -3.16
C LYS A 24 8.82 -17.03 -3.82
N THR A 25 8.69 -17.00 -5.13
CA THR A 25 8.46 -15.75 -5.87
C THR A 25 7.07 -15.21 -5.60
N ALA A 26 6.03 -16.06 -5.59
CA ALA A 26 4.65 -15.67 -5.30
C ALA A 26 4.49 -15.07 -3.90
N THR A 27 5.09 -15.70 -2.89
CA THR A 27 5.11 -15.19 -1.51
C THR A 27 5.90 -13.88 -1.41
N GLY A 28 7.07 -13.80 -2.04
CA GLY A 28 7.88 -12.58 -2.10
C GLY A 28 7.15 -11.42 -2.78
N SER A 29 6.60 -11.63 -3.97
CA SER A 29 5.85 -10.61 -4.71
C SER A 29 4.57 -10.20 -3.99
N GLY A 30 3.87 -11.15 -3.35
CA GLY A 30 2.67 -10.86 -2.55
C GLY A 30 2.98 -9.93 -1.38
N LEU A 31 4.07 -10.18 -0.65
CA LEU A 31 4.49 -9.30 0.45
C LEU A 31 4.90 -7.91 -0.02
N ILE A 32 5.64 -7.82 -1.13
CA ILE A 32 6.08 -6.54 -1.70
C ILE A 32 4.86 -5.72 -2.18
N THR A 33 3.94 -6.35 -2.91
CA THR A 33 2.73 -5.68 -3.42
C THR A 33 1.80 -5.25 -2.30
N LEU A 34 1.64 -6.06 -1.25
CA LEU A 34 0.84 -5.69 -0.08
C LEU A 34 1.46 -4.54 0.72
N GLY A 35 2.79 -4.54 0.88
CA GLY A 35 3.52 -3.42 1.48
C GLY A 35 3.39 -2.13 0.67
N PHE A 36 3.55 -2.22 -0.65
CA PHE A 36 3.39 -1.08 -1.55
C PHE A 36 1.94 -0.56 -1.56
N ALA A 37 0.94 -1.46 -1.59
CA ALA A 37 -0.46 -1.09 -1.49
C ALA A 37 -0.75 -0.35 -0.18
N SER A 38 -0.23 -0.85 0.96
CA SER A 38 -0.36 -0.16 2.25
C SER A 38 0.24 1.25 2.20
N LEU A 39 1.42 1.44 1.59
CA LEU A 39 2.04 2.75 1.42
C LEU A 39 1.20 3.71 0.56
N VAL A 40 0.62 3.21 -0.54
CA VAL A 40 -0.26 4.01 -1.41
C VAL A 40 -1.52 4.44 -0.65
N VAL A 41 -2.14 3.52 0.09
CA VAL A 41 -3.32 3.83 0.91
C VAL A 41 -2.94 4.83 2.00
N ILE A 42 -1.80 4.67 2.69
CA ILE A 42 -1.32 5.64 3.70
C ILE A 42 -1.16 7.04 3.08
N SER A 43 -0.57 7.10 1.89
CA SER A 43 -0.35 8.36 1.16
C SER A 43 -1.66 9.04 0.75
N SER A 44 -2.66 8.26 0.34
CA SER A 44 -3.98 8.77 -0.07
C SER A 44 -4.85 9.17 1.15
N SER A 45 -4.96 8.27 2.13
CA SER A 45 -5.84 8.43 3.28
C SER A 45 -5.32 9.42 4.30
N LYS A 46 -3.99 9.61 4.47
CA LYS A 46 -3.41 10.45 5.55
C LYS A 46 -4.07 10.17 6.92
N SER A 47 -4.47 8.92 7.17
CA SER A 47 -5.18 8.49 8.37
C SER A 47 -4.92 7.01 8.60
N LEU A 48 -4.39 6.65 9.78
CA LEU A 48 -4.02 5.26 10.07
C LEU A 48 -5.25 4.34 10.15
N VAL A 49 -6.38 4.82 10.65
CA VAL A 49 -7.58 3.99 10.83
C VAL A 49 -8.17 3.55 9.49
N LEU A 50 -8.31 4.49 8.54
CA LEU A 50 -8.76 4.17 7.18
C LEU A 50 -7.81 3.22 6.46
N THR A 51 -6.49 3.35 6.70
CA THR A 51 -5.50 2.45 6.08
C THR A 51 -5.59 1.03 6.60
N LEU A 52 -5.84 0.86 7.91
CA LEU A 52 -6.03 -0.46 8.51
C LEU A 52 -7.32 -1.11 7.98
N VAL A 53 -8.43 -0.37 7.95
CA VAL A 53 -9.69 -0.86 7.39
C VAL A 53 -9.54 -1.28 5.93
N SER A 54 -8.87 -0.44 5.13
CA SER A 54 -8.58 -0.74 3.72
C SER A 54 -7.69 -1.97 3.53
N THR A 55 -6.67 -2.14 4.39
CA THR A 55 -5.76 -3.29 4.31
C THR A 55 -6.50 -4.59 4.66
N VAL A 56 -7.37 -4.55 5.67
CA VAL A 56 -8.20 -5.69 6.07
C VAL A 56 -9.19 -6.07 4.96
N THR A 57 -9.79 -5.10 4.27
CA THR A 57 -10.72 -5.41 3.16
C THR A 57 -10.01 -6.01 1.96
N ILE A 58 -8.84 -5.48 1.58
CA ILE A 58 -8.01 -6.07 0.52
C ILE A 58 -7.63 -7.51 0.90
N PHE A 59 -7.17 -7.74 2.14
CA PHE A 59 -6.82 -9.07 2.61
C PHE A 59 -8.01 -10.04 2.54
N PHE A 60 -9.20 -9.60 2.95
CA PHE A 60 -10.43 -10.37 2.83
C PHE A 60 -10.75 -10.77 1.37
N ILE A 61 -10.61 -9.84 0.42
CA ILE A 61 -10.84 -10.13 -1.02
C ILE A 61 -9.84 -11.18 -1.54
N LEU A 62 -8.57 -11.10 -1.13
CA LEU A 62 -7.55 -12.06 -1.55
C LEU A 62 -7.79 -13.46 -0.97
N VAL A 63 -8.18 -13.54 0.31
CA VAL A 63 -8.52 -14.82 0.94
C VAL A 63 -9.79 -15.40 0.32
N ALA A 64 -10.82 -14.58 0.07
CA ALA A 64 -12.06 -15.05 -0.56
C ALA A 64 -11.83 -15.55 -1.99
N SER A 65 -11.11 -14.79 -2.81
CA SER A 65 -10.80 -15.20 -4.19
C SER A 65 -9.92 -16.45 -4.22
N SER A 66 -8.83 -16.51 -3.43
CA SER A 66 -7.99 -17.71 -3.35
C SER A 66 -8.74 -18.95 -2.83
N ALA A 67 -9.61 -18.79 -1.82
CA ALA A 67 -10.44 -19.88 -1.32
C ALA A 67 -11.35 -20.45 -2.41
N THR A 68 -11.94 -19.61 -3.26
CA THR A 68 -12.75 -20.11 -4.38
C THR A 68 -11.94 -20.83 -5.45
N LEU A 69 -10.74 -20.37 -5.77
CA LEU A 69 -9.87 -21.06 -6.73
C LEU A 69 -9.50 -22.46 -6.23
N VAL A 70 -9.14 -22.57 -4.94
CA VAL A 70 -8.85 -23.87 -4.31
C VAL A 70 -10.10 -24.75 -4.25
N GLY A 71 -11.27 -24.17 -3.96
CA GLY A 71 -12.56 -24.89 -3.96
C GLY A 71 -12.97 -25.44 -5.32
N LEU A 72 -12.54 -24.79 -6.42
CA LEU A 72 -12.71 -25.29 -7.78
C LEU A 72 -11.71 -26.40 -8.16
N GLY A 73 -10.84 -26.81 -7.22
CA GLY A 73 -9.83 -27.85 -7.45
C GLY A 73 -8.69 -27.41 -8.36
N TRP A 74 -8.44 -26.10 -8.48
CA TRP A 74 -7.35 -25.60 -9.31
C TRP A 74 -6.04 -25.55 -8.53
N GLU A 75 -4.97 -26.01 -9.16
CA GLU A 75 -3.63 -25.90 -8.60
C GLU A 75 -3.06 -24.49 -8.82
N LEU A 76 -2.36 -23.97 -7.81
CA LEU A 76 -1.64 -22.71 -7.86
C LEU A 76 -0.43 -22.83 -8.80
N GLY A 77 -0.64 -22.52 -10.07
CA GLY A 77 0.41 -22.46 -11.07
C GLY A 77 1.01 -21.06 -11.24
N PHE A 78 1.82 -20.93 -12.30
CA PHE A 78 2.53 -19.70 -12.63
C PHE A 78 1.56 -18.60 -13.06
N LEU A 79 0.56 -18.98 -13.84
CA LEU A 79 -0.46 -18.07 -14.35
C LEU A 79 -1.32 -17.51 -13.23
N GLU A 80 -1.73 -18.37 -12.30
CA GLU A 80 -2.51 -18.02 -11.12
C GLU A 80 -1.74 -17.01 -10.27
N SER A 81 -0.42 -17.19 -10.09
CA SER A 81 0.42 -16.21 -9.37
C SER A 81 0.42 -14.83 -10.02
N ILE A 82 0.48 -14.74 -11.34
CA ILE A 82 0.40 -13.45 -12.05
C ILE A 82 -0.99 -12.83 -11.88
N CYS A 83 -2.04 -13.66 -11.98
CA CYS A 83 -3.41 -13.22 -11.74
C CYS A 83 -3.51 -12.60 -10.34
N PHE A 84 -3.08 -13.30 -9.29
CA PHE A 84 -3.13 -12.78 -7.91
C PHE A 84 -2.47 -11.42 -7.76
N SER A 85 -1.32 -11.18 -8.40
CA SER A 85 -0.68 -9.86 -8.37
C SER A 85 -1.56 -8.76 -8.99
N ILE A 86 -2.24 -9.05 -10.10
CA ILE A 86 -3.17 -8.11 -10.76
C ILE A 86 -4.41 -7.88 -9.89
N LEU A 87 -4.92 -8.97 -9.28
CA LEU A 87 -6.09 -8.93 -8.40
C LEU A 87 -5.88 -8.04 -7.17
N ILE A 88 -4.67 -8.06 -6.59
CA ILE A 88 -4.28 -7.15 -5.48
C ILE A 88 -4.43 -5.69 -5.94
N GLY A 89 -3.97 -5.37 -7.15
CA GLY A 89 -4.07 -4.02 -7.72
C GLY A 89 -5.50 -3.56 -7.90
N ILE A 90 -6.34 -4.40 -8.54
CA ILE A 90 -7.75 -4.08 -8.79
C ILE A 90 -8.52 -3.93 -7.46
N SER A 91 -8.25 -4.77 -6.47
CA SER A 91 -8.89 -4.70 -5.16
C SER A 91 -8.52 -3.41 -4.42
N CYS A 92 -7.25 -3.01 -4.50
CA CYS A 92 -6.76 -1.78 -3.88
C CYS A 92 -7.37 -0.53 -4.54
N ASP A 93 -7.53 -0.53 -5.86
CA ASP A 93 -8.12 0.57 -6.63
C ASP A 93 -9.53 0.93 -6.13
N PHE A 94 -10.42 -0.06 -6.03
CA PHE A 94 -11.78 0.15 -5.53
C PHE A 94 -11.82 0.71 -4.11
N VAL A 95 -10.97 0.18 -3.22
CA VAL A 95 -10.89 0.63 -1.82
C VAL A 95 -10.35 2.05 -1.72
N ILE A 96 -9.33 2.41 -2.52
CA ILE A 96 -8.78 3.77 -2.55
C ILE A 96 -9.81 4.77 -3.04
N HIS A 97 -10.60 4.46 -4.08
CA HIS A 97 -11.66 5.34 -4.57
C HIS A 97 -12.70 5.63 -3.49
N PHE A 98 -13.17 4.60 -2.77
CA PHE A 98 -14.07 4.81 -1.63
C PHE A 98 -13.41 5.59 -0.50
N CYS A 99 -12.14 5.32 -0.19
CA CYS A 99 -11.40 6.06 0.82
C CYS A 99 -11.26 7.55 0.47
N HIS A 100 -11.02 7.86 -0.80
CA HIS A 100 -10.88 9.24 -1.27
C HIS A 100 -12.21 9.99 -1.11
N ALA A 101 -13.33 9.38 -1.52
CA ALA A 101 -14.64 10.00 -1.37
C ALA A 101 -15.09 10.15 0.09
N TYR A 102 -14.73 9.20 0.96
CA TYR A 102 -14.99 9.33 2.40
C TYR A 102 -14.31 10.57 3.01
N LYS A 103 -13.17 10.97 2.44
CA LYS A 103 -12.41 12.15 2.87
C LYS A 103 -12.82 13.45 2.22
N HIS A 104 -13.80 13.45 1.33
CA HIS A 104 -14.18 14.62 0.56
C HIS A 104 -14.63 15.80 1.45
N PHE A 105 -15.31 15.53 2.57
CA PHE A 105 -15.73 16.56 3.52
C PHE A 105 -14.63 16.88 4.53
N GLU A 106 -14.29 18.17 4.66
CA GLU A 106 -13.45 18.69 5.74
C GLU A 106 -14.30 19.02 6.99
N GLY A 107 -13.79 18.71 8.19
CA GLY A 107 -14.45 19.03 9.46
C GLY A 107 -14.99 17.83 10.25
N ASN A 108 -15.70 18.12 11.35
CA ASN A 108 -16.31 17.13 12.24
C ASN A 108 -17.71 16.77 11.72
N VAL A 109 -17.78 15.75 10.88
CA VAL A 109 -19.01 15.21 10.32
C VAL A 109 -19.16 13.77 10.82
N ASP A 110 -20.39 13.38 11.12
CA ASP A 110 -20.72 12.02 11.53
C ASP A 110 -20.18 10.98 10.53
N SER A 111 -19.63 9.89 11.05
CA SER A 111 -18.99 8.84 10.24
C SER A 111 -19.99 8.18 9.28
N GLN A 112 -21.23 7.99 9.73
CA GLN A 112 -22.28 7.35 8.93
C GLN A 112 -22.66 8.21 7.72
N LEU A 113 -22.73 9.53 7.90
CA LEU A 113 -23.06 10.44 6.81
C LEU A 113 -21.95 10.45 5.74
N ARG A 114 -20.68 10.41 6.15
CA ARG A 114 -19.56 10.29 5.22
C ARG A 114 -19.55 8.97 4.47
N ALA A 115 -19.82 7.86 5.16
CA ALA A 115 -19.90 6.54 4.54
C ALA A 115 -21.00 6.50 3.48
N ARG A 116 -22.18 7.04 3.79
CA ARG A 116 -23.30 7.17 2.84
C ARG A 116 -22.93 8.03 1.64
N PHE A 117 -22.31 9.19 1.87
CA PHE A 117 -21.88 10.06 0.78
C PHE A 117 -20.87 9.36 -0.14
N ALA A 118 -19.87 8.67 0.42
CA ALA A 118 -18.88 7.94 -0.36
C ALA A 118 -19.52 6.87 -1.27
N VAL A 119 -20.56 6.18 -0.79
CA VAL A 119 -21.32 5.21 -1.59
C VAL A 119 -22.11 5.88 -2.71
N VAL A 120 -22.78 6.99 -2.42
CA VAL A 120 -23.61 7.69 -3.41
C VAL A 120 -22.75 8.33 -4.51
N ASP A 121 -21.62 8.91 -4.14
CA ASP A 121 -20.74 9.64 -5.06
C ASP A 121 -19.87 8.68 -5.92
N MET A 122 -19.18 7.71 -5.29
CA MET A 122 -18.28 6.81 -6.01
C MET A 122 -18.92 5.50 -6.47
N GLY A 123 -20.06 5.12 -5.90
CA GLY A 123 -20.71 3.85 -6.20
C GLY A 123 -20.98 3.64 -7.71
N PRO A 124 -21.61 4.59 -8.42
CA PRO A 124 -21.89 4.45 -9.85
C PRO A 124 -20.62 4.28 -10.70
N SER A 125 -19.55 5.00 -10.36
CA SER A 125 -18.26 4.92 -11.06
C SER A 125 -17.62 3.54 -10.92
N ILE A 126 -17.60 3.01 -9.70
CA ILE A 126 -17.01 1.70 -9.40
C ILE A 126 -17.84 0.58 -10.05
N PHE A 127 -19.17 0.67 -10.02
CA PHE A 127 -20.02 -0.28 -10.73
C PHE A 127 -19.79 -0.27 -12.24
N ALA A 128 -19.61 0.91 -12.85
CA ALA A 128 -19.29 1.01 -14.26
C ALA A 128 -17.93 0.39 -14.59
N ALA A 129 -16.90 0.66 -13.79
CA ALA A 129 -15.57 0.05 -13.95
C ALA A 129 -15.58 -1.48 -13.77
N ALA A 130 -16.38 -1.97 -12.83
CA ALA A 130 -16.55 -3.40 -12.64
C ALA A 130 -17.31 -4.05 -13.80
N ALA A 131 -18.36 -3.40 -14.32
CA ALA A 131 -19.12 -3.88 -15.46
C ALA A 131 -18.27 -4.00 -16.73
N THR A 132 -17.39 -3.04 -17.00
CA THR A 132 -16.46 -3.13 -18.15
C THR A 132 -15.44 -4.26 -17.95
N THR A 133 -14.98 -4.49 -16.72
CA THR A 133 -14.06 -5.60 -16.42
C THR A 133 -14.74 -6.96 -16.55
N ILE A 134 -15.99 -7.09 -16.11
CA ILE A 134 -16.80 -8.30 -16.31
C ILE A 134 -17.05 -8.54 -17.79
N ALA A 135 -17.35 -7.49 -18.57
CA ALA A 135 -17.53 -7.60 -20.01
C ALA A 135 -16.23 -8.08 -20.70
N ALA A 136 -15.08 -7.51 -20.33
CA ALA A 136 -13.78 -7.92 -20.83
C ALA A 136 -13.46 -9.38 -20.47
N ALA A 137 -13.67 -9.77 -19.21
CA ALA A 137 -13.49 -11.14 -18.75
C ALA A 137 -14.41 -12.12 -19.48
N SER A 138 -15.66 -11.72 -19.74
CA SER A 138 -16.64 -12.53 -20.49
C SER A 138 -16.17 -12.79 -21.92
N VAL A 139 -15.63 -11.78 -22.61
CA VAL A 139 -15.04 -11.95 -23.95
C VAL A 139 -13.83 -12.89 -23.91
N MET A 140 -12.99 -12.80 -22.86
CA MET A 140 -11.85 -13.70 -22.69
C MET A 140 -12.25 -15.17 -22.48
N LEU A 141 -13.41 -15.44 -21.87
CA LEU A 141 -13.94 -16.79 -21.72
C LEU A 141 -14.33 -17.44 -23.06
N PHE A 142 -14.70 -16.66 -24.06
CA PHE A 142 -14.97 -17.17 -25.42
C PHE A 142 -13.71 -17.42 -26.24
N CYS A 143 -12.54 -17.04 -25.73
CA CYS A 143 -11.28 -17.31 -26.42
C CYS A 143 -10.92 -18.79 -26.37
N THR A 144 -10.45 -19.36 -27.47
CA THR A 144 -10.12 -20.78 -27.59
C THR A 144 -8.82 -21.16 -26.86
N THR A 145 -7.95 -20.20 -26.57
CA THR A 145 -6.67 -20.46 -25.90
C THR A 145 -6.90 -20.70 -24.40
N PRO A 146 -6.40 -21.82 -23.83
CA PRO A 146 -6.64 -22.19 -22.44
C PRO A 146 -6.08 -21.17 -21.44
N PHE A 147 -5.05 -20.42 -21.83
CA PHE A 147 -4.53 -19.32 -21.02
C PHE A 147 -5.59 -18.24 -20.73
N PHE A 148 -6.33 -17.81 -21.76
CA PHE A 148 -7.29 -16.71 -21.61
C PHE A 148 -8.54 -17.12 -20.85
N THR A 149 -9.00 -18.36 -21.00
CA THR A 149 -10.17 -18.87 -20.26
C THR A 149 -9.87 -19.00 -18.77
N LYS A 150 -8.67 -19.49 -18.41
CA LYS A 150 -8.19 -19.56 -17.03
C LYS A 150 -8.07 -18.16 -16.40
N PHE A 151 -7.40 -17.25 -17.11
CA PHE A 151 -7.24 -15.86 -16.67
C PHE A 151 -8.59 -15.14 -16.51
N GLY A 152 -9.47 -15.24 -17.50
CA GLY A 152 -10.79 -14.61 -17.49
C GLY A 152 -11.68 -15.10 -16.34
N THR A 153 -11.63 -16.40 -16.03
CA THR A 153 -12.40 -16.98 -14.91
C THR A 153 -11.94 -16.40 -13.58
N VAL A 154 -10.63 -16.35 -13.35
CA VAL A 154 -10.05 -15.82 -12.10
C VAL A 154 -10.33 -14.33 -11.93
N LEU A 155 -10.22 -13.56 -13.03
CA LEU A 155 -10.58 -12.14 -13.02
C LEU A 155 -12.07 -11.93 -12.70
N LEU A 156 -12.97 -12.69 -13.34
CA LEU A 156 -14.41 -12.54 -13.16
C LEU A 156 -14.82 -12.82 -11.72
N VAL A 157 -14.35 -13.94 -11.15
CA VAL A 157 -14.63 -14.31 -9.76
C VAL A 157 -14.14 -13.23 -8.81
N THR A 158 -12.94 -12.69 -9.05
CA THR A 158 -12.36 -11.70 -8.15
C THR A 158 -13.07 -10.36 -8.23
N ILE A 159 -13.50 -9.91 -9.41
CA ILE A 159 -14.27 -8.67 -9.53
C ILE A 159 -15.58 -8.77 -8.76
N ILE A 160 -16.28 -9.92 -8.82
CA ILE A 160 -17.51 -10.13 -8.04
C ILE A 160 -17.21 -9.99 -6.54
N TYR A 161 -16.15 -10.66 -6.05
CA TYR A 161 -15.76 -10.52 -4.64
C TYR A 161 -15.30 -9.10 -4.28
N ALA A 162 -14.59 -8.43 -5.17
CA ALA A 162 -14.07 -7.08 -4.94
C ALA A 162 -15.20 -6.04 -4.85
N ILE A 163 -16.23 -6.13 -5.70
CA ILE A 163 -17.44 -5.30 -5.59
C ILE A 163 -18.13 -5.58 -4.24
N ILE A 164 -18.44 -6.84 -3.94
CA ILE A 164 -19.19 -7.20 -2.74
C ILE A 164 -18.43 -6.76 -1.48
N ALA A 165 -17.13 -7.02 -1.41
CA ALA A 165 -16.31 -6.63 -0.28
C ALA A 165 -16.15 -5.10 -0.17
N SER A 166 -16.01 -4.37 -1.28
CA SER A 166 -15.85 -2.92 -1.23
C SER A 166 -17.16 -2.21 -0.85
N PHE A 167 -18.32 -2.71 -1.30
CA PHE A 167 -19.60 -2.11 -0.94
C PHE A 167 -20.09 -2.52 0.45
N ILE A 168 -19.85 -3.77 0.87
CA ILE A 168 -20.34 -4.27 2.15
C ILE A 168 -19.26 -4.18 3.22
N VAL A 169 -18.16 -4.93 3.06
CA VAL A 169 -17.15 -5.07 4.11
C VAL A 169 -16.46 -3.74 4.39
N TYR A 170 -16.04 -3.01 3.36
CA TYR A 170 -15.35 -1.73 3.55
C TYR A 170 -16.27 -0.67 4.15
N ILE A 171 -17.49 -0.49 3.63
CA ILE A 171 -18.44 0.51 4.15
C ILE A 171 -18.85 0.20 5.59
N VAL A 172 -19.13 -1.06 5.93
CA VAL A 172 -19.49 -1.46 7.29
C VAL A 172 -18.33 -1.22 8.26
N LEU A 173 -17.10 -1.55 7.86
CA LEU A 173 -15.92 -1.31 8.71
C LEU A 173 -15.64 0.18 8.87
N VAL A 174 -15.84 0.99 7.83
CA VAL A 174 -15.71 2.44 7.91
C VAL A 174 -16.86 3.05 8.72
N ASP A 175 -18.06 2.48 8.71
CA ASP A 175 -19.16 2.96 9.55
C ASP A 175 -18.88 2.70 11.04
N LEU A 176 -18.36 1.51 11.35
CA LEU A 176 -18.09 1.08 12.73
C LEU A 176 -16.82 1.70 13.34
N PHE A 177 -15.75 1.80 12.54
CA PHE A 177 -14.43 2.26 13.01
C PHE A 177 -14.03 3.61 12.43
N GLY A 178 -14.85 4.23 11.58
CA GLY A 178 -14.52 5.49 10.91
C GLY A 178 -14.38 6.63 11.90
N PRO A 179 -13.20 7.25 12.03
CA PRO A 179 -13.05 8.43 12.88
C PRO A 179 -13.85 9.60 12.27
N ALA A 180 -14.55 10.35 13.13
CA ALA A 180 -15.25 11.59 12.74
C ALA A 180 -14.29 12.68 12.22
N GLU A 181 -12.99 12.56 12.49
CA GLU A 181 -11.94 13.43 11.96
C GLU A 181 -10.71 12.60 11.53
N PRO A 182 -10.68 12.13 10.27
CA PRO A 182 -9.67 11.18 9.82
C PRO A 182 -8.26 11.79 9.73
N THR A 183 -8.14 13.09 9.42
CA THR A 183 -6.86 13.77 9.22
C THR A 183 -6.21 14.30 10.50
N LYS A 184 -6.89 14.32 11.65
CA LYS A 184 -6.38 14.92 12.89
C LYS A 184 -4.97 14.44 13.26
N MET A 185 -4.74 13.12 13.25
CA MET A 185 -3.43 12.57 13.63
C MET A 185 -2.32 12.92 12.63
N PHE A 186 -2.64 12.90 11.33
CA PHE A 186 -1.66 13.23 10.29
C PHE A 186 -1.37 14.72 10.24
N ASP A 187 -2.38 15.57 10.38
CA ASP A 187 -2.20 17.03 10.45
C ASP A 187 -1.43 17.43 11.70
N LEU A 188 -1.65 16.76 12.84
CA LEU A 188 -0.85 16.96 14.05
C LEU A 188 0.61 16.52 13.85
N CYS A 189 0.84 15.39 13.19
CA CYS A 189 2.18 14.91 12.89
C CYS A 189 2.89 15.81 11.86
N TRP A 190 2.17 16.25 10.84
CA TRP A 190 2.63 17.18 9.80
C TRP A 190 2.97 18.54 10.40
N LYS A 191 2.10 19.08 11.27
CA LYS A 191 2.40 20.32 12.03
C LYS A 191 3.65 20.17 12.90
N ARG A 192 3.87 19.01 13.53
CA ARG A 192 5.10 18.76 14.31
C ARG A 192 6.35 18.71 13.43
N ILE A 193 6.27 18.09 12.25
CA ILE A 193 7.39 18.01 11.31
C ILE A 193 7.71 19.40 10.73
N VAL A 194 6.69 20.15 10.31
CA VAL A 194 6.85 21.52 9.79
C VAL A 194 7.42 22.44 10.88
N ARG A 195 6.87 22.40 12.09
CA ARG A 195 7.37 23.21 13.21
C ARG A 195 8.81 22.85 13.58
N LYS A 196 9.17 21.55 13.58
CA LYS A 196 10.57 21.12 13.79
C LYS A 196 11.50 21.67 12.70
N LYS A 197 11.03 21.72 11.45
CA LYS A 197 11.82 22.27 10.33
C LYS A 197 12.00 23.78 10.43
N GLU A 198 10.97 24.52 10.86
CA GLU A 198 11.06 25.95 11.17
C GLU A 198 12.02 26.22 12.33
N ASP A 199 11.96 25.42 13.40
CA ASP A 199 12.87 25.52 14.54
C ASP A 199 14.34 25.27 14.13
N GLU A 200 14.59 24.27 13.26
CA GLU A 200 15.92 24.00 12.70
C GLU A 200 16.45 25.13 11.79
N GLU A 201 15.58 25.78 11.01
CA GLU A 201 15.95 26.92 10.18
C GLU A 201 16.26 28.17 11.01
N ILE A 202 15.48 28.46 12.06
CA ILE A 202 15.74 29.59 12.98
C ILE A 202 17.10 29.42 13.66
N VAL A 203 17.40 28.23 14.19
CA VAL A 203 18.70 27.94 14.82
C VAL A 203 19.85 28.10 13.82
N LYS A 204 19.66 27.69 12.57
CA LYS A 204 20.67 27.83 11.52
C LYS A 204 20.89 29.29 11.10
N ASN A 205 19.83 30.09 11.10
CA ASN A 205 19.90 31.51 10.76
C ASN A 205 20.50 32.34 11.91
N ASP A 206 20.17 32.02 13.17
CA ASP A 206 20.80 32.67 14.33
C ASP A 206 22.29 32.29 14.44
N SER A 207 22.65 31.04 14.17
CA SER A 207 24.06 30.62 14.17
C SER A 207 24.88 31.24 13.03
N SER A 208 24.28 31.49 11.86
CA SER A 208 24.94 32.20 10.76
C SER A 208 25.05 33.71 11.02
N LEU A 209 24.04 34.33 11.64
CA LEU A 209 24.08 35.72 12.11
C LEU A 209 25.13 35.90 13.21
N VAL A 210 25.21 35.00 14.19
CA VAL A 210 26.26 35.03 15.23
C VAL A 210 27.66 34.80 14.63
N ALA A 211 27.80 33.96 13.60
CA ALA A 211 29.07 33.78 12.89
C ALA A 211 29.49 35.03 12.09
N SER A 212 28.53 35.74 11.51
CA SER A 212 28.74 37.00 10.77
C SER A 212 29.01 38.20 11.69
N THR A 213 28.37 38.24 12.86
CA THR A 213 28.46 39.37 13.82
C THR A 213 29.62 39.23 14.79
N ARG A 214 30.35 38.10 14.81
CA ARG A 214 31.61 38.01 15.58
C ARG A 214 32.61 39.00 14.98
N PRO A 215 33.00 40.07 15.71
CA PRO A 215 34.20 40.79 15.34
C PRO A 215 35.34 39.77 15.34
N SER A 216 36.25 39.86 14.39
CA SER A 216 37.51 39.13 14.37
C SER A 216 38.28 39.44 15.66
N MET A 217 37.96 38.70 16.73
CA MET A 217 38.59 38.85 18.02
C MET A 217 39.99 38.28 17.87
N ILE A 218 40.88 39.21 17.54
CA ILE A 218 42.33 39.20 17.63
C ILE A 218 42.82 37.96 18.36
N ARG A 219 43.50 37.11 17.59
CA ARG A 219 44.40 36.04 18.04
C ARG A 219 45.40 36.65 19.03
N ARG A 220 45.05 36.76 20.31
CA ARG A 220 45.99 37.11 21.37
C ARG A 220 46.91 35.92 21.55
N SER A 221 48.12 36.09 21.04
CA SER A 221 49.27 35.23 21.25
C SER A 221 49.44 34.94 22.74
N SER A 222 49.76 33.67 23.00
CA SER A 222 50.13 33.12 24.30
C SER A 222 51.29 33.91 24.91
N VAL A 223 51.03 34.68 25.97
CA VAL A 223 52.08 35.23 26.84
C VAL A 223 52.37 34.17 27.90
N LYS A 224 53.46 33.41 27.70
CA LYS A 224 54.07 32.59 28.75
C LYS A 224 54.53 33.51 29.87
N ARG A 225 53.94 33.37 31.06
CA ARG A 225 54.44 33.98 32.30
C ARG A 225 55.18 32.90 33.09
N THR A 226 56.50 32.90 32.98
CA THR A 226 57.43 32.13 33.81
C THR A 226 57.48 32.74 35.21
N TYR A 227 57.27 31.93 36.26
CA TYR A 227 57.59 32.28 37.63
C TYR A 227 58.95 31.66 37.98
N GLY A 228 59.93 32.51 38.30
CA GLY A 228 61.14 32.13 39.04
C GLY A 228 60.96 32.58 40.48
N PHE A 229 61.16 31.67 41.41
CA PHE A 229 61.24 31.90 42.85
C PHE A 229 62.74 31.84 43.20
N ASP A 230 63.19 32.80 44.00
CA ASP A 230 64.53 32.86 44.61
C ASP A 230 64.81 31.66 45.53
#